data_AF-A0A6N7GVK3-F1
#
_entry.id   AF-A0A6N7GVK3-F1
#
_cell.length_a   1.000
_cell.length_b   1.000
_cell.length_c   1.000
_cell.angle_alpha   90.00
_cell.angle_beta   90.00
_cell.angle_gamma   90.00
#
_symmetry.space_group_name_H-M   'P 1'
#
loop_
_entity.id
_entity.type
_entity.pdbx_description
1 polymer ?
#
loop_
_entity_poly.entity_id
_entity_poly.type
_entity_poly.pdbx_seq_one_letter_code
_entity_poly.pdbx_strand_id
1 'polypeptide(L)'
;MSQANCQSISRRNALKAAVAAPTAFGFINSALAAGYTAEVPVVAVAADHELIELGRRLQEAWAQQRVYNHEIERGGMRDRYHSIVNRISSSAGIPDNQKEWTERHCYLHIAAHVEAEKLMPQWLELLKKDQDHWEKVDGLMTQINSLPATTITGLAVKAMAARIANRHLYNKPRNDLDWDRRFSLDLIDAVLDANPNFWFELDAPVAS
;
A
#
# COMPACT_ATOMS: atom_id res chain seq x y z
N MET A 1 -13.16 34.87 -24.30
CA MET A 1 -12.05 33.90 -24.17
C MET A 1 -12.44 32.89 -23.12
N SER A 2 -12.68 31.62 -23.48
CA SER A 2 -13.33 30.65 -22.59
C SER A 2 -12.37 30.14 -21.50
N GLN A 3 -12.93 29.76 -20.33
CA GLN A 3 -12.23 29.16 -19.19
C GLN A 3 -11.31 27.97 -19.58
N ALA A 4 -11.59 27.30 -20.71
CA ALA A 4 -10.75 26.24 -21.24
C ALA A 4 -9.34 26.70 -21.63
N ASN A 5 -9.18 27.96 -22.05
CA ASN A 5 -7.87 28.53 -22.40
C ASN A 5 -7.04 28.94 -21.17
N CYS A 6 -7.69 29.38 -20.07
CA CYS A 6 -6.96 29.63 -18.81
C CYS A 6 -6.48 28.32 -18.16
N GLN A 7 -7.29 27.26 -18.23
CA GLN A 7 -6.90 25.96 -17.70
C GLN A 7 -5.76 25.29 -18.49
N SER A 8 -5.70 25.47 -19.81
CA SER A 8 -4.61 24.88 -20.63
C SER A 8 -3.26 25.57 -20.39
N ILE A 9 -3.25 26.88 -20.15
CA ILE A 9 -2.04 27.65 -19.81
C ILE A 9 -1.56 27.30 -18.40
N SER A 10 -2.48 27.14 -17.44
CA SER A 10 -2.14 26.70 -16.07
C SER A 10 -1.60 25.25 -16.04
N ARG A 11 -2.11 24.35 -16.89
CA ARG A 11 -1.62 22.96 -17.07
C ARG A 11 -0.20 22.89 -17.64
N ARG A 12 0.14 23.73 -18.64
CA ARG A 12 1.51 23.80 -19.17
C ARG A 12 2.49 24.41 -18.19
N ASN A 13 2.06 25.38 -17.39
CA ASN A 13 2.90 25.98 -16.36
C ASN A 13 3.09 25.04 -15.16
N ALA A 14 2.09 24.23 -14.79
CA ALA A 14 2.22 23.19 -13.77
C ALA A 14 3.11 22.03 -14.23
N LEU A 15 3.01 21.59 -15.50
CA LEU A 15 3.93 20.61 -16.08
C LEU A 15 5.35 21.15 -16.19
N LYS A 16 5.53 22.43 -16.57
CA LYS A 16 6.85 23.08 -16.53
C LYS A 16 7.37 23.23 -15.11
N ALA A 17 6.53 23.51 -14.10
CA ALA A 17 6.96 23.62 -12.71
C ALA A 17 7.25 22.26 -12.05
N ALA A 18 6.58 21.18 -12.47
CA ALA A 18 6.86 19.82 -12.02
C ALA A 18 8.11 19.23 -12.70
N VAL A 19 8.35 19.55 -13.98
CA VAL A 19 9.59 19.21 -14.70
C VAL A 19 10.75 20.13 -14.30
N ALA A 20 10.45 21.34 -13.82
CA ALA A 20 11.42 22.30 -13.30
C ALA A 20 11.41 22.41 -11.77
N ALA A 21 10.97 21.38 -11.04
CA ALA A 21 11.19 21.26 -9.59
C ALA A 21 12.59 20.65 -9.39
N PRO A 22 13.64 21.46 -9.19
CA PRO A 22 15.01 21.01 -9.12
C PRO A 22 15.42 21.11 -7.66
N THR A 23 14.97 20.21 -6.80
CA THR A 23 15.34 20.26 -5.36
C THR A 23 15.85 18.95 -4.79
N ALA A 24 16.16 17.96 -5.64
CA ALA A 24 17.06 16.86 -5.27
C ALA A 24 18.02 16.49 -6.42
N PHE A 25 17.55 16.53 -7.67
CA PHE A 25 18.39 16.18 -8.84
C PHE A 25 19.36 17.28 -9.29
N GLY A 26 19.08 18.56 -9.00
CA GLY A 26 19.93 19.69 -9.40
C GLY A 26 21.28 19.75 -8.68
N PHE A 27 21.38 19.16 -7.49
CA PHE A 27 22.64 19.09 -6.73
C PHE A 27 23.57 17.98 -7.24
N ILE A 28 23.02 16.88 -7.74
CA ILE A 28 23.83 15.72 -8.16
C ILE A 28 24.48 15.97 -9.52
N ASN A 29 23.76 16.58 -10.48
CA ASN A 29 24.32 16.81 -11.82
C ASN A 29 25.22 18.05 -11.94
N SER A 30 25.06 19.06 -11.06
CA SER A 30 25.92 20.25 -11.07
C SER A 30 27.28 19.99 -10.40
N ALA A 31 27.34 19.04 -9.47
CA ALA A 31 28.58 18.63 -8.81
C ALA A 31 29.49 17.81 -9.75
N LEU A 32 28.91 16.93 -10.57
CA LEU A 32 29.67 16.09 -11.52
C LEU A 32 30.34 16.90 -12.64
N ALA A 33 29.75 18.02 -13.06
CA ALA A 33 30.30 18.88 -14.12
C ALA A 33 31.35 19.89 -13.61
N ALA A 34 31.42 20.12 -12.30
CA ALA A 34 32.30 21.14 -11.69
C ALA A 34 33.50 20.56 -10.93
N GLY A 35 33.74 19.24 -10.98
CA GLY A 35 34.85 18.61 -10.25
C GLY A 35 34.74 18.70 -8.73
N TYR A 36 33.57 19.06 -8.20
CA TYR A 36 33.28 19.06 -6.78
C TYR A 36 32.70 17.70 -6.42
N THR A 37 33.44 16.91 -5.63
CA THR A 37 32.89 15.81 -4.85
C THR A 37 31.92 16.42 -3.83
N ALA A 38 30.69 16.70 -4.24
CA ALA A 38 29.63 17.00 -3.31
C ALA A 38 29.40 15.71 -2.52
N GLU A 39 29.94 15.67 -1.31
CA GLU A 39 29.66 14.64 -0.33
C GLU A 39 28.14 14.56 -0.20
N VAL A 40 27.55 13.49 -0.73
CA VAL A 40 26.17 13.15 -0.40
C VAL A 40 26.16 13.04 1.12
N PRO A 41 25.33 13.83 1.83
CA PRO A 41 25.38 13.84 3.28
C PRO A 41 25.16 12.41 3.78
N VAL A 42 26.09 11.91 4.60
CA VAL A 42 26.11 10.51 5.11
C VAL A 42 24.75 10.07 5.66
N VAL A 43 23.98 11.01 6.22
CA VAL A 43 22.62 10.82 6.74
C VAL A 43 21.60 10.42 5.66
N ALA A 44 21.71 10.97 4.44
CA ALA A 44 20.81 10.65 3.33
C ALA A 44 21.05 9.22 2.80
N VAL A 45 22.32 8.81 2.72
CA VAL A 45 22.71 7.45 2.33
C VAL A 45 22.22 6.43 3.37
N ALA A 46 22.35 6.74 4.66
CA ALA A 46 21.89 5.87 5.74
C ALA A 46 20.36 5.65 5.73
N ALA A 47 19.58 6.71 5.47
CA ALA A 47 18.11 6.62 5.39
C ALA A 47 17.63 5.73 4.22
N ASP A 48 18.26 5.84 3.04
CA ASP A 48 17.91 4.99 1.90
C ASP A 48 18.33 3.53 2.11
N HIS A 49 19.47 3.27 2.76
CA HIS A 49 19.84 1.89 3.15
C HIS A 49 18.82 1.27 4.11
N GLU A 50 18.37 2.03 5.12
CA GLU A 50 17.34 1.59 6.04
C GLU A 50 16.00 1.37 5.32
N LEU A 51 15.63 2.24 4.38
CA LEU A 51 14.46 2.03 3.52
C LEU A 51 14.55 0.72 2.73
N ILE A 52 15.69 0.42 2.12
CA ILE A 52 15.87 -0.82 1.35
C ILE A 52 15.71 -2.05 2.25
N GLU A 53 16.30 -2.03 3.45
CA GLU A 53 16.16 -3.12 4.42
C GLU A 53 14.70 -3.32 4.88
N LEU A 54 14.02 -2.23 5.22
CA LEU A 54 12.60 -2.26 5.58
C LEU A 54 11.73 -2.72 4.40
N GLY A 55 12.08 -2.33 3.18
CA GLY A 55 11.44 -2.77 1.94
C GLY A 55 11.51 -4.28 1.79
N ARG A 56 12.67 -4.89 2.01
CA ARG A 56 12.83 -6.36 1.93
C ARG A 56 11.98 -7.07 2.97
N ARG A 57 12.03 -6.60 4.22
CA ARG A 57 11.20 -7.14 5.31
C ARG A 57 9.70 -7.01 5.03
N LEU A 58 9.28 -5.90 4.40
CA LEU A 58 7.89 -5.70 3.99
C LEU A 58 7.49 -6.67 2.87
N GLN A 59 8.35 -6.88 1.87
CA GLN A 59 8.11 -7.84 0.79
C GLN A 59 7.93 -9.26 1.31
N GLU A 60 8.81 -9.70 2.23
CA GLU A 60 8.70 -11.02 2.89
C GLU A 60 7.41 -11.16 3.70
N ALA A 61 7.09 -10.17 4.54
CA ALA A 61 5.86 -10.15 5.32
C ALA A 61 4.61 -10.16 4.41
N TRP A 62 4.66 -9.42 3.30
CA TRP A 62 3.59 -9.37 2.32
C TRP A 62 3.41 -10.68 1.55
N ALA A 63 4.50 -11.36 1.20
CA ALA A 63 4.46 -12.68 0.59
C ALA A 63 3.79 -13.71 1.51
N GLN A 64 4.11 -13.68 2.82
CA GLN A 64 3.45 -14.52 3.83
C GLN A 64 1.97 -14.19 3.96
N GLN A 65 1.60 -12.91 3.98
CA GLN A 65 0.21 -12.46 4.04
C GLN A 65 -0.64 -13.00 2.87
N ARG A 66 -0.06 -13.08 1.67
CA ARG A 66 -0.76 -13.67 0.50
C ARG A 66 -1.07 -15.16 0.68
N VAL A 67 -0.22 -15.90 1.36
CA VAL A 67 -0.46 -17.33 1.66
C VAL A 67 -1.67 -17.45 2.60
N TYR A 68 -1.72 -16.66 3.68
CA TYR A 68 -2.86 -16.67 4.60
C TYR A 68 -4.17 -16.27 3.93
N ASN A 69 -4.18 -15.20 3.14
CA ASN A 69 -5.37 -14.80 2.38
C ASN A 69 -5.87 -15.95 1.48
N HIS A 70 -4.95 -16.65 0.82
CA HIS A 70 -5.30 -17.77 -0.05
C HIS A 70 -5.83 -18.99 0.71
N GLU A 71 -5.29 -19.29 1.89
CA GLU A 71 -5.81 -20.35 2.78
C GLU A 71 -7.21 -20.01 3.30
N ILE A 72 -7.43 -18.75 3.67
CA ILE A 72 -8.72 -18.21 4.09
C ILE A 72 -9.78 -18.35 2.97
N GLU A 73 -9.41 -18.02 1.73
CA GLU A 73 -10.30 -18.09 0.58
C GLU A 73 -10.56 -19.53 0.10
N ARG A 74 -9.53 -20.38 0.01
CA ARG A 74 -9.67 -21.77 -0.44
C ARG A 74 -10.48 -22.65 0.50
N GLY A 75 -10.48 -22.36 1.80
CA GLY A 75 -11.20 -23.17 2.77
C GLY A 75 -12.73 -23.04 2.69
N GLY A 76 -13.27 -22.15 1.85
CA GLY A 76 -14.69 -21.77 1.86
C GLY A 76 -15.13 -21.20 3.23
N MET A 77 -14.17 -20.85 4.08
CA MET A 77 -14.42 -20.47 5.46
C MET A 77 -15.02 -19.07 5.52
N ARG A 78 -14.64 -18.19 4.57
CA ARG A 78 -15.29 -16.90 4.36
C ARG A 78 -16.78 -17.06 4.05
N ASP A 79 -17.15 -17.99 3.18
CA ASP A 79 -18.55 -18.24 2.83
C ASP A 79 -19.33 -18.83 4.00
N ARG A 80 -18.70 -19.72 4.78
CA ARG A 80 -19.31 -20.26 6.01
C ARG A 80 -19.53 -19.17 7.05
N TYR A 81 -18.54 -18.30 7.27
CA TYR A 81 -18.68 -17.15 8.18
C TYR A 81 -19.79 -16.22 7.70
N HIS A 82 -19.84 -15.89 6.40
CA HIS A 82 -20.95 -15.12 5.84
C HIS A 82 -22.30 -15.81 6.03
N SER A 83 -22.39 -17.14 5.94
CA SER A 83 -23.63 -17.86 6.24
C SER A 83 -24.07 -17.72 7.70
N ILE A 84 -23.12 -17.70 8.65
CA ILE A 84 -23.39 -17.48 10.08
C ILE A 84 -23.92 -16.06 10.26
N VAL A 85 -23.22 -15.07 9.70
CA VAL A 85 -23.64 -13.65 9.75
C VAL A 85 -25.03 -13.48 9.14
N ASN A 86 -25.29 -14.04 7.95
CA ASN A 86 -26.58 -13.93 7.27
C ASN A 86 -27.70 -14.60 8.08
N ARG A 87 -27.44 -15.76 8.69
CA ARG A 87 -28.41 -16.45 9.54
C ARG A 87 -28.77 -15.63 10.78
N ILE A 88 -27.77 -15.05 11.46
CA ILE A 88 -27.99 -14.19 12.64
C ILE A 88 -28.69 -12.88 12.23
N SER A 89 -28.32 -12.31 11.09
CA SER A 89 -28.95 -11.09 10.56
C SER A 89 -30.42 -11.34 10.21
N SER A 90 -30.71 -12.49 9.59
CA SER A 90 -32.08 -12.92 9.26
C SER A 90 -32.91 -13.16 10.52
N SER A 91 -32.35 -13.80 11.56
CA SER A 91 -33.07 -14.01 12.83
C SER A 91 -33.30 -12.70 13.59
N ALA A 92 -32.45 -11.69 13.40
CA ALA A 92 -32.59 -10.34 13.95
C ALA A 92 -33.50 -9.42 13.12
N GLY A 93 -34.05 -9.88 11.99
CA GLY A 93 -34.94 -9.13 11.11
C GLY A 93 -34.25 -7.99 10.34
N ILE A 94 -32.94 -8.09 10.09
CA ILE A 94 -32.15 -7.05 9.41
C ILE A 94 -32.07 -7.40 7.91
N PRO A 95 -32.54 -6.52 7.02
CA PRO A 95 -32.53 -6.78 5.58
C PRO A 95 -31.12 -6.71 4.98
N ASP A 96 -30.83 -7.59 4.01
CA ASP A 96 -29.52 -7.77 3.35
C ASP A 96 -28.95 -6.50 2.67
N ASN A 97 -29.80 -5.48 2.44
CA ASN A 97 -29.44 -4.24 1.75
C ASN A 97 -28.97 -3.11 2.69
N GLN A 98 -29.10 -3.25 4.02
CA GLN A 98 -28.59 -2.29 5.00
C GLN A 98 -27.13 -2.59 5.40
N LYS A 99 -26.26 -2.88 4.42
CA LYS A 99 -24.80 -3.08 4.60
C LYS A 99 -24.02 -1.81 4.96
N GLU A 100 -24.70 -0.78 5.46
CA GLU A 100 -23.99 0.30 6.15
C GLU A 100 -23.54 -0.21 7.52
N TRP A 101 -22.28 0.07 7.87
CA TRP A 101 -21.69 -0.19 9.18
C TRP A 101 -22.42 0.64 10.26
N THR A 102 -23.61 0.20 10.64
CA THR A 102 -24.36 0.72 11.77
C THR A 102 -23.92 0.01 13.05
N GLU A 103 -24.13 0.64 14.20
CA GLU A 103 -23.84 0.05 15.52
C GLU A 103 -24.46 -1.35 15.70
N ARG A 104 -25.65 -1.56 15.09
CA ARG A 104 -26.35 -2.84 15.04
C ARG A 104 -25.60 -3.91 14.22
N HIS A 105 -24.92 -3.52 13.14
CA HIS A 105 -24.05 -4.40 12.35
C HIS A 105 -22.82 -4.86 13.16
N CYS A 106 -22.26 -4.00 14.01
CA CYS A 106 -21.15 -4.37 14.90
C CYS A 106 -21.56 -5.47 15.90
N TYR A 107 -22.73 -5.34 16.54
CA TYR A 107 -23.24 -6.38 17.45
C TYR A 107 -23.51 -7.73 16.75
N LEU A 108 -23.98 -7.71 15.50
CA LEU A 108 -24.13 -8.93 14.70
C LEU A 108 -22.79 -9.62 14.45
N HIS A 109 -21.76 -8.86 14.11
CA HIS A 109 -20.42 -9.41 13.93
C HIS A 109 -19.85 -9.97 15.24
N ILE A 110 -20.11 -9.34 16.39
CA ILE A 110 -19.71 -9.90 17.70
C ILE A 110 -20.42 -11.23 17.96
N ALA A 111 -21.74 -11.30 17.75
CA ALA A 111 -22.51 -12.54 17.90
C ALA A 111 -22.04 -13.64 16.95
N ALA A 112 -21.74 -13.28 15.69
CA ALA A 112 -21.19 -14.20 14.70
C ALA A 112 -19.78 -14.69 15.07
N HIS A 113 -18.95 -13.85 15.69
CA HIS A 113 -17.65 -14.26 16.21
C HIS A 113 -17.79 -15.28 17.35
N VAL A 114 -18.67 -15.02 18.32
CA VAL A 114 -18.92 -15.96 19.43
C VAL A 114 -19.48 -17.31 18.94
N GLU A 115 -20.27 -17.29 17.86
CA GLU A 115 -20.76 -18.54 17.26
C GLU A 115 -19.69 -19.24 16.40
N ALA A 116 -18.88 -18.48 15.67
CA ALA A 116 -17.73 -18.99 14.93
C ALA A 116 -16.68 -19.63 15.85
N GLU A 117 -16.50 -19.14 17.08
CA GLU A 117 -15.65 -19.76 18.11
C GLU A 117 -16.02 -21.22 18.38
N LYS A 118 -17.31 -21.53 18.37
CA LYS A 118 -17.80 -22.88 18.66
C LYS A 118 -17.77 -23.79 17.44
N LEU A 119 -18.06 -23.23 16.27
CA LEU A 119 -18.28 -24.01 15.04
C LEU A 119 -17.02 -24.12 14.16
N MET A 120 -16.10 -23.17 14.29
CA MET A 120 -14.95 -23.01 13.39
C MET A 120 -13.69 -22.49 14.15
N PRO A 121 -13.20 -23.18 15.20
CA PRO A 121 -12.05 -22.70 15.99
C PRO A 121 -10.79 -22.46 15.15
N GLN A 122 -10.52 -23.33 14.18
CA GLN A 122 -9.42 -23.21 13.22
C GLN A 122 -9.47 -21.93 12.36
N TRP A 123 -10.67 -21.40 12.09
CA TRP A 123 -10.83 -20.16 11.33
C TRP A 123 -10.41 -18.95 12.16
N LEU A 124 -10.69 -18.95 13.46
CA LEU A 124 -10.26 -17.87 14.35
C LEU A 124 -8.76 -17.89 14.61
N GLU A 125 -8.15 -19.06 14.69
CA GLU A 125 -6.68 -19.14 14.72
C GLU A 125 -6.06 -18.56 13.45
N LEU A 126 -6.65 -18.84 12.28
CA LEU A 126 -6.21 -18.25 11.02
C LEU A 126 -6.44 -16.73 11.00
N LEU A 127 -7.61 -16.24 11.42
CA LEU A 127 -7.90 -14.80 11.51
C LEU A 127 -6.97 -14.08 12.48
N LYS A 128 -6.63 -14.71 13.62
CA LYS A 128 -5.67 -14.16 14.57
C LYS A 128 -4.27 -14.06 13.93
N LYS A 129 -3.82 -15.13 13.27
CA LYS A 129 -2.54 -15.11 12.52
C LYS A 129 -2.53 -14.06 11.41
N ASP A 130 -3.66 -13.89 10.73
CA ASP A 130 -3.88 -12.88 9.70
C ASP A 130 -3.78 -11.47 10.28
N GLN A 131 -4.45 -11.21 11.39
CA GLN A 131 -4.37 -9.94 12.11
C GLN A 131 -2.96 -9.64 12.60
N ASP A 132 -2.29 -10.61 13.24
CA ASP A 132 -0.91 -10.45 13.72
C ASP A 132 0.05 -10.11 12.55
N HIS A 133 -0.18 -10.68 11.36
CA HIS A 133 0.59 -10.33 10.16
C HIS A 133 0.26 -8.94 9.63
N TRP A 134 -1.00 -8.54 9.63
CA TRP A 134 -1.39 -7.17 9.27
C TRP A 134 -0.75 -6.13 10.16
N GLU A 135 -0.72 -6.35 11.47
CA GLU A 135 -0.06 -5.45 12.43
C GLU A 135 1.45 -5.35 12.14
N LYS A 136 2.11 -6.46 11.78
CA LYS A 136 3.51 -6.46 11.34
C LYS A 136 3.72 -5.67 10.06
N VAL A 137 2.86 -5.85 9.06
CA VAL A 137 2.91 -5.13 7.77
C VAL A 137 2.70 -3.64 7.99
N ASP A 138 1.69 -3.25 8.77
CA ASP A 138 1.40 -1.85 9.11
C ASP A 138 2.54 -1.19 9.88
N GLY A 139 3.17 -1.92 10.82
CA GLY A 139 4.36 -1.46 11.54
C GLY A 139 5.53 -1.15 10.61
N LEU A 140 5.79 -2.01 9.62
CA LEU A 140 6.83 -1.81 8.61
C LEU A 140 6.52 -0.64 7.68
N MET A 141 5.27 -0.54 7.19
CA MET A 141 4.85 0.58 6.35
C MET A 141 4.95 1.93 7.08
N THR A 142 4.63 1.96 8.38
CA THR A 142 4.76 3.17 9.21
C THR A 142 6.22 3.63 9.29
N GLN A 143 7.15 2.70 9.52
CA GLN A 143 8.59 3.00 9.54
C GLN A 143 9.07 3.51 8.18
N ILE A 144 8.72 2.81 7.08
CA ILE A 144 9.05 3.23 5.71
C ILE A 144 8.54 4.64 5.41
N ASN A 145 7.31 4.96 5.84
CA ASN A 145 6.73 6.27 5.59
C ASN A 145 7.44 7.39 6.38
N SER A 146 7.98 7.07 7.55
CA SER A 146 8.67 8.04 8.41
C SER A 146 10.06 8.46 7.92
N LEU A 147 10.75 7.61 7.15
CA LEU A 147 12.09 7.89 6.63
C LEU A 147 12.04 8.74 5.35
N PRO A 148 12.96 9.68 5.11
CA PRO A 148 13.07 10.35 3.82
C PRO A 148 13.65 9.41 2.76
N ALA A 149 13.17 9.51 1.53
CA ALA A 149 13.77 8.83 0.37
C ALA A 149 14.59 9.84 -0.43
N THR A 150 15.86 9.54 -0.71
CA THR A 150 16.75 10.43 -1.49
C THR A 150 17.23 9.82 -2.80
N THR A 151 16.99 8.52 -2.98
CA THR A 151 17.26 7.77 -4.21
C THR A 151 15.98 7.29 -4.89
N ILE A 152 16.09 6.94 -6.18
CA ILE A 152 15.00 6.29 -6.92
C ILE A 152 14.61 4.96 -6.24
N THR A 153 15.59 4.18 -5.77
CA THR A 153 15.34 2.91 -5.07
C THR A 153 14.59 3.13 -3.76
N GLY A 154 14.98 4.10 -2.93
CA GLY A 154 14.24 4.46 -1.71
C GLY A 154 12.81 4.95 -1.99
N LEU A 155 12.62 5.71 -3.08
CA LEU A 155 11.29 6.14 -3.53
C LEU A 155 10.44 4.94 -4.01
N ALA A 156 11.06 3.97 -4.69
CA ALA A 156 10.41 2.74 -5.10
C ALA A 156 9.97 1.88 -3.91
N VAL A 157 10.73 1.83 -2.80
CA VAL A 157 10.29 1.20 -1.54
C VAL A 157 9.00 1.83 -1.03
N LYS A 158 8.94 3.17 -0.99
CA LYS A 158 7.72 3.88 -0.57
C LYS A 158 6.54 3.62 -1.51
N ALA A 159 6.79 3.60 -2.83
CA ALA A 159 5.76 3.27 -3.81
C ALA A 159 5.25 1.83 -3.65
N MET A 160 6.13 0.87 -3.34
CA MET A 160 5.73 -0.50 -3.01
C MET A 160 4.85 -0.55 -1.76
N ALA A 161 5.21 0.14 -0.68
CA ALA A 161 4.40 0.23 0.53
C ALA A 161 3.01 0.85 0.22
N ALA A 162 2.98 1.93 -0.56
CA ALA A 162 1.74 2.56 -1.02
C ALA A 162 0.89 1.61 -1.87
N ARG A 163 1.50 0.79 -2.73
CA ARG A 163 0.81 -0.23 -3.53
C ARG A 163 0.14 -1.28 -2.64
N ILE A 164 0.83 -1.75 -1.60
CA ILE A 164 0.29 -2.73 -0.63
C ILE A 164 -0.90 -2.15 0.14
N ALA A 165 -0.77 -0.92 0.66
CA ALA A 165 -1.84 -0.22 1.35
C ALA A 165 -3.08 -0.02 0.45
N ASN A 166 -2.85 0.31 -0.82
CA ASN A 166 -3.91 0.56 -1.80
C ASN A 166 -4.33 -0.68 -2.60
N ARG A 167 -3.92 -1.90 -2.22
CA ARG A 167 -4.21 -3.14 -2.98
C ARG A 167 -5.68 -3.32 -3.36
N HIS A 168 -6.58 -2.88 -2.48
CA HIS A 168 -8.02 -3.03 -2.64
C HIS A 168 -8.56 -2.17 -3.80
N LEU A 169 -7.85 -1.11 -4.19
CA LEU A 169 -8.16 -0.29 -5.36
C LEU A 169 -7.73 -0.96 -6.67
N TYR A 170 -6.64 -1.74 -6.65
CA TYR A 170 -6.18 -2.50 -7.82
C TYR A 170 -7.11 -3.66 -8.20
N ASN A 171 -7.94 -4.11 -7.27
CA ASN A 171 -8.97 -5.13 -7.54
C ASN A 171 -10.25 -4.55 -8.16
N LYS A 172 -10.35 -3.22 -8.31
CA LYS A 172 -11.52 -2.57 -8.91
C LYS A 172 -11.27 -2.27 -10.39
N PRO A 173 -12.29 -2.36 -11.25
CA PRO A 173 -12.21 -1.83 -12.61
C PRO A 173 -11.79 -0.36 -12.59
N ARG A 174 -10.86 0.01 -13.47
CA ARG A 174 -10.25 1.34 -13.48
C ARG A 174 -11.25 2.48 -13.74
N ASN A 175 -12.35 2.19 -14.42
CA ASN A 175 -13.47 3.10 -14.65
C ASN A 175 -14.33 3.36 -13.41
N ASP A 176 -14.27 2.48 -12.40
CA ASP A 176 -15.02 2.61 -11.13
C ASP A 176 -14.25 3.46 -10.09
N LEU A 177 -13.03 3.87 -10.43
CA LEU A 177 -12.20 4.73 -9.59
C LEU A 177 -12.44 6.21 -9.94
N ASP A 178 -12.56 7.05 -8.90
CA ASP A 178 -12.52 8.50 -9.05
C ASP A 178 -11.16 8.97 -9.60
N TRP A 179 -11.08 10.25 -9.99
CA TRP A 179 -9.87 10.80 -10.58
C TRP A 179 -8.67 10.77 -9.61
N ASP A 180 -8.88 11.09 -8.33
CA ASP A 180 -7.81 11.13 -7.33
C ASP A 180 -7.18 9.74 -7.14
N ARG A 181 -8.01 8.70 -7.01
CA ARG A 181 -7.53 7.32 -6.88
C ARG A 181 -6.75 6.89 -8.11
N ARG A 182 -7.25 7.17 -9.32
CA ARG A 182 -6.52 6.85 -10.57
C ARG A 182 -5.17 7.55 -10.62
N PHE A 183 -5.14 8.83 -10.27
CA PHE A 183 -3.90 9.60 -10.22
C PHE A 183 -2.90 9.02 -9.21
N SER A 184 -3.35 8.65 -8.01
CA SER A 184 -2.49 8.00 -7.01
C SER A 184 -1.94 6.67 -7.50
N LEU A 185 -2.76 5.82 -8.14
CA LEU A 185 -2.29 4.55 -8.69
C LEU A 185 -1.28 4.77 -9.82
N ASP A 186 -1.53 5.72 -10.73
CA ASP A 186 -0.62 6.04 -11.83
C ASP A 186 0.72 6.57 -11.33
N LEU A 187 0.72 7.37 -10.26
CA LEU A 187 1.95 7.85 -9.64
C LEU A 187 2.75 6.70 -9.02
N ILE A 188 2.07 5.77 -8.33
CA ILE A 188 2.70 4.58 -7.75
C ILE A 188 3.33 3.72 -8.84
N ASP A 189 2.57 3.40 -9.89
CA ASP A 189 3.04 2.57 -11.00
C ASP A 189 4.20 3.26 -11.74
N ALA A 190 4.12 4.57 -12.02
CA ALA A 190 5.19 5.31 -12.69
C ALA A 190 6.50 5.31 -11.90
N VAL A 191 6.46 5.40 -10.56
CA VAL A 191 7.66 5.31 -9.72
C VAL A 191 8.28 3.92 -9.78
N LEU A 192 7.45 2.87 -9.76
CA LEU A 192 7.93 1.49 -9.85
C LEU A 192 8.50 1.19 -11.24
N ASP A 193 7.87 1.67 -12.30
CA ASP A 193 8.33 1.51 -13.69
C ASP A 193 9.64 2.27 -13.95
N ALA A 194 9.89 3.36 -13.23
CA ALA A 194 11.15 4.10 -13.29
C ALA A 194 12.32 3.34 -12.66
N ASN A 195 12.06 2.30 -11.86
CA ASN A 195 13.07 1.37 -11.37
C ASN A 195 12.71 -0.08 -11.75
N PRO A 196 12.92 -0.48 -13.01
CA PRO A 196 12.55 -1.81 -13.49
C PRO A 196 13.34 -2.94 -12.79
N ASN A 197 14.48 -2.63 -12.17
CA ASN A 197 15.30 -3.57 -11.43
C ASN A 197 14.96 -3.62 -9.93
N PHE A 198 14.01 -2.80 -9.46
CA PHE A 198 13.68 -2.65 -8.04
C PHE A 198 13.49 -3.98 -7.31
N TRP A 199 12.75 -4.91 -7.93
CA TRP A 199 12.50 -6.23 -7.34
C TRP A 199 13.78 -7.07 -7.24
N PHE A 200 14.69 -6.97 -8.20
CA PHE A 200 16.00 -7.64 -8.15
C PHE A 200 16.95 -6.97 -7.15
N GLU A 201 16.88 -5.64 -7.00
CA GLU A 201 17.70 -4.86 -6.05
C GLU A 201 17.33 -5.17 -4.60
N LEU A 202 16.05 -5.43 -4.31
CA LEU A 202 15.59 -5.86 -2.99
C LEU A 202 16.10 -7.26 -2.61
N ASP A 203 16.23 -8.15 -3.60
CA ASP A 203 16.69 -9.53 -3.41
C ASP A 203 18.22 -9.64 -3.39
N ALA A 204 18.96 -8.58 -3.74
CA ALA A 204 20.42 -8.59 -3.74
C ALA A 204 20.98 -8.55 -2.30
N PRO A 205 22.06 -9.30 -2.00
CA PRO A 205 22.74 -9.22 -0.72
C PRO A 205 23.32 -7.82 -0.52
N VAL A 206 23.10 -7.23 0.67
CA VAL A 206 23.69 -5.94 1.02
C VAL A 206 25.21 -6.11 1.05
N ALA A 207 25.93 -5.41 0.17
CA ALA A 207 27.38 -5.40 0.21
C ALA A 207 27.83 -4.76 1.53
N SER A 208 28.43 -5.59 2.39
CA SER A 208 29.00 -5.24 3.70
C SER A 208 30.30 -4.47 3.57
#